data_AF-A0A1C9C7Q5-F1
#
_entry.id   AF-A0A1C9C7Q5-F1
#
_cell.length_a   1.000
_cell.length_b   1.000
_cell.length_c   1.000
_cell.angle_alpha   90.00
_cell.angle_beta   90.00
_cell.angle_gamma   90.00
#
_symmetry.space_group_name_H-M   'P 1'
#
loop_
_entity.id
_entity.type
_entity.pdbx_description
1 polymer ?
#
loop_
_entity_poly.entity_id
_entity_poly.type
_entity_poly.pdbx_seq_one_letter_code
_entity_poly.pdbx_strand_id
1 'polypeptide(L)' 'MDKNLLKYLSTIPVVAAIWITFTAGFVIEINRFFPDVLFFSF' A
#
# COMPACT_ATOMS: atom_id res chain seq x y z
N MET A 1 4.46 -23.93 5.81
CA MET A 1 3.43 -22.94 5.42
C MET A 1 2.38 -23.68 4.60
N ASP A 2 1.12 -23.62 5.00
CA ASP A 2 0.05 -24.36 4.34
C ASP A 2 -0.16 -23.87 2.91
N LYS A 3 -0.07 -24.79 1.93
CA LYS A 3 -0.22 -24.47 0.50
C LYS A 3 -1.56 -23.81 0.16
N ASN A 4 -2.63 -24.16 0.89
CA ASN A 4 -3.96 -23.60 0.69
C ASN A 4 -4.05 -22.14 1.16
N LEU A 5 -3.37 -21.80 2.26
CA LEU A 5 -3.31 -20.44 2.78
C LEU A 5 -2.58 -19.52 1.79
N LEU A 6 -1.44 -19.98 1.27
CA LEU A 6 -0.72 -19.24 0.23
C LEU A 6 -1.58 -19.00 -1.01
N LYS A 7 -2.30 -20.02 -1.47
CA LYS A 7 -3.17 -19.91 -2.65
C LYS A 7 -4.30 -18.91 -2.44
N TYR A 8 -4.86 -18.84 -1.23
CA TYR A 8 -5.85 -17.83 -0.85
C TYR A 8 -5.26 -16.41 -0.83
N LEU A 9 -4.08 -16.24 -0.22
CA LEU A 9 -3.38 -14.95 -0.17
C LEU A 9 -2.96 -14.44 -1.56
N SER A 10 -2.69 -15.34 -2.50
CA SER A 10 -2.35 -15.01 -3.89
C SER A 10 -3.56 -14.74 -4.79
N THR A 11 -4.79 -14.72 -4.26
CA THR A 11 -5.97 -14.36 -5.06
C THR A 11 -5.97 -12.86 -5.40
N ILE A 12 -6.47 -12.51 -6.59
CA ILE A 12 -6.54 -11.13 -7.09
C ILE A 12 -7.09 -10.14 -6.05
N PRO A 13 -8.26 -10.36 -5.41
CA PRO A 13 -8.79 -9.40 -4.45
C PRO A 13 -7.92 -9.25 -3.19
N VAL A 14 -7.32 -10.34 -2.70
CA VAL A 14 -6.51 -10.31 -1.46
C VAL A 14 -5.18 -9.60 -1.71
N VAL A 15 -4.50 -9.91 -2.81
CA VAL A 15 -3.27 -9.21 -3.21
C VAL A 15 -3.56 -7.73 -3.47
N ALA A 16 -4.65 -7.41 -4.16
CA ALA A 16 -5.03 -6.02 -4.43
C ALA A 16 -5.30 -5.25 -3.13
N ALA A 17 -6.01 -5.84 -2.15
CA ALA A 17 -6.25 -5.21 -0.87
C ALA A 17 -4.95 -4.94 -0.09
N ILE A 18 -4.03 -5.91 -0.05
CA ILE A 18 -2.72 -5.74 0.59
C ILE A 18 -1.92 -4.63 -0.10
N TRP A 19 -1.87 -4.66 -1.44
CA TRP A 19 -1.12 -3.68 -2.22
C TRP A 19 -1.68 -2.26 -2.06
N ILE A 20 -2.99 -2.08 -2.22
CA ILE A 20 -3.63 -0.77 -2.09
C ILE A 20 -3.50 -0.25 -0.65
N THR A 21 -3.65 -1.11 0.37
CA THR A 21 -3.47 -0.68 1.77
C THR A 21 -2.03 -0.23 2.02
N PHE A 22 -1.05 -0.96 1.50
CA PHE A 22 0.35 -0.59 1.60
C PHE A 22 0.65 0.74 0.89
N THR A 23 0.19 0.90 -0.36
CA THR A 23 0.36 2.14 -1.12
C THR A 23 -0.35 3.32 -0.46
N ALA A 24 -1.59 3.14 0.02
CA ALA A 24 -2.35 4.17 0.72
C ALA A 24 -1.65 4.57 2.02
N GLY A 25 -1.20 3.61 2.82
CA GLY A 25 -0.41 3.88 4.02
C GLY A 25 0.83 4.71 3.70
N PHE A 26 1.59 4.31 2.68
CA PHE A 26 2.77 5.07 2.24
C PHE A 26 2.45 6.52 1.85
N VAL A 27 1.39 6.75 1.07
CA VAL A 27 0.96 8.10 0.67
C VAL A 27 0.49 8.92 1.88
N ILE A 28 -0.23 8.32 2.82
CA ILE A 28 -0.67 8.98 4.06
C ILE A 28 0.54 9.39 4.90
N GLU A 29 1.51 8.50 5.05
CA GLU A 29 2.74 8.75 5.80
C GLU A 29 3.57 9.89 5.19
N ILE A 30 3.71 9.91 3.86
CA ILE A 30 4.37 11.02 3.15
C ILE A 30 3.67 12.35 3.45
N ASN A 31 2.35 12.43 3.29
CA ASN A 31 1.60 13.66 3.55
C ASN A 31 1.55 14.04 5.04
N ARG A 32 1.78 13.08 5.95
CA ARG A 32 1.89 13.36 7.40
C ARG A 32 3.23 14.00 7.74
N PHE A 33 4.34 13.52 7.17
CA PHE A 33 5.68 14.06 7.44
C PHE A 33 6.00 15.32 6.63
N PHE A 34 5.49 15.41 5.40
CA PHE A 34 5.68 16.53 4.49
C PHE A 34 4.32 17.03 4.01
N PRO A 35 3.60 17.80 4.85
CA PRO A 35 2.30 18.34 4.46
C PRO A 35 2.45 19.43 3.38
N ASP A 36 1.41 19.60 2.57
CA ASP A 36 1.21 20.72 1.65
C ASP A 36 2.30 20.91 0.56
N VAL A 37 2.83 19.80 0.03
CA VAL A 37 3.77 19.82 -1.11
C VAL A 37 3.02 20.06 -2.42
N LEU A 38 2.86 21.33 -2.80
CA LEU A 38 2.23 21.73 -4.07
C LEU A 38 3.17 21.59 -5.28
N PHE A 39 4.44 21.92 -5.09
CA PHE A 39 5.49 21.77 -6.09
C PHE A 39 6.83 21.54 -5.39
N PHE A 40 7.77 20.91 -6.09
CA PHE A 40 9.14 20.79 -5.58
C PHE A 40 9.91 22.08 -5.86
N SER A 41 10.28 22.81 -4.81
CA SER A 41 11.12 24.00 -4.90
C SER A 41 12.60 23.60 -4.89
N PHE A 42 13.12 23.16 -6.03
CA PHE A 42 14.55 22.97 -6.26
C PHE A 42 15.07 23.99 -7.26
#